data_AF-C6F324-F1
#
_entry.id   AF-C6F324-F1
#
_cell.length_a   1.000
_cell.length_b   1.000
_cell.length_c   1.000
_cell.angle_alpha   90.00
_cell.angle_beta   90.00
_cell.angle_gamma   90.00
#
_symmetry.space_group_name_H-M   'P 1'
#
loop_
_entity.id
_entity.type
_entity.pdbx_description
1 polymer ?
#
loop_
_entity_poly.entity_id
_entity_poly.type
_entity_poly.pdbx_seq_one_letter_code
_entity_poly.pdbx_strand_id
1 'polypeptide(L)'
;AGPAGVLTHTQVFSSIYNTLRQVFKHVMPYSAHVPSFADTWGWVMASDHPLTLKAEEIDDRIKQRIKGELQFLDGQTFLVAATLNKSVRKSLSKETHVYTEETARFIHGHGKASYQ
;
A
#
# COMPACT_ATOMS: atom_id res chain seq x y z
N ALA A 1 1.34 -4.30 -3.03
CA ALA A 1 0.27 -4.96 -2.28
C ALA A 1 -0.96 -5.11 -3.16
N GLY A 2 -1.53 -4.05 -3.73
CA GLY A 2 -2.57 -4.22 -4.76
C GLY A 2 -3.58 -3.08 -4.76
N PRO A 3 -4.76 -3.26 -5.39
CA PRO A 3 -5.85 -2.29 -5.31
C PRO A 3 -6.16 -1.93 -3.85
N ALA A 4 -6.24 -0.63 -3.56
CA ALA A 4 -6.47 -0.08 -2.24
C ALA A 4 -7.63 0.94 -2.23
N GLY A 5 -8.43 0.97 -3.30
CA GLY A 5 -9.66 1.74 -3.37
C GLY A 5 -10.67 1.32 -2.30
N VAL A 6 -11.62 2.21 -2.01
CA VAL A 6 -12.66 1.98 -0.99
C VAL A 6 -13.43 0.69 -1.23
N LEU A 7 -13.60 0.27 -2.49
CA LEU A 7 -14.34 -0.94 -2.85
C LEU A 7 -13.44 -2.16 -3.16
N THR A 8 -12.13 -1.95 -3.32
CA THR A 8 -11.21 -2.97 -3.86
C THR A 8 -10.13 -3.41 -2.87
N HIS A 9 -9.87 -2.64 -1.81
CA HIS A 9 -8.84 -2.91 -0.80
C HIS A 9 -8.96 -4.27 -0.07
N THR A 10 -10.14 -4.88 -0.07
CA THR A 10 -10.40 -6.20 0.54
C THR A 10 -9.98 -7.38 -0.34
N GLN A 11 -9.67 -7.14 -1.63
CA GLN A 11 -9.28 -8.21 -2.55
C GLN A 11 -7.94 -8.84 -2.13
N VAL A 12 -6.92 -8.02 -1.93
CA VAL A 12 -5.57 -8.48 -1.55
C VAL A 12 -4.81 -7.53 -0.62
N PHE A 13 -5.04 -6.21 -0.71
CA PHE A 13 -4.26 -5.21 0.01
C PHE A 13 -4.33 -5.37 1.54
N SER A 14 -5.54 -5.51 2.07
CA SER A 14 -5.78 -5.78 3.50
C SER A 14 -5.11 -7.07 3.98
N SER A 15 -5.26 -8.16 3.25
CA SER A 15 -4.64 -9.46 3.57
C SER A 15 -3.11 -9.42 3.55
N ILE A 16 -2.51 -8.71 2.59
CA ILE A 16 -1.05 -8.52 2.52
C ILE A 16 -0.57 -7.71 3.72
N TYR A 17 -1.27 -6.62 4.05
CA TYR A 17 -0.99 -5.83 5.24
C TYR A 17 -1.06 -6.68 6.52
N ASN A 18 -2.12 -7.49 6.69
CA ASN A 18 -2.27 -8.33 7.87
C ASN A 18 -1.21 -9.44 7.94
N THR A 19 -0.80 -9.99 6.80
CA THR A 19 0.26 -11.00 6.73
C THR A 19 1.60 -10.42 7.18
N LEU A 20 1.98 -9.23 6.68
CA LEU A 20 3.22 -8.57 7.11
C LEU A 20 3.21 -8.23 8.60
N ARG A 21 2.04 -7.92 9.17
CA ARG A 21 1.89 -7.69 10.62
C ARG A 21 2.13 -8.91 11.49
N GLN A 22 2.07 -10.12 10.94
CA GLN A 22 2.40 -11.33 11.71
C GLN A 22 3.91 -11.50 11.90
N VAL A 23 4.73 -10.84 11.06
CA VAL A 23 6.18 -11.04 11.02
C VAL A 23 6.95 -9.82 11.51
N PHE A 24 6.53 -8.61 11.14
CA PHE A 24 7.26 -7.37 11.45
C PHE A 24 6.60 -6.57 12.57
N LYS A 25 7.43 -5.94 13.42
CA LYS A 25 6.97 -5.09 14.53
C LYS A 25 6.26 -3.82 14.06
N HIS A 26 6.70 -3.23 12.95
CA HIS A 26 6.17 -1.99 12.41
C HIS A 26 5.73 -2.20 10.97
N VAL A 27 4.46 -1.94 10.68
CA VAL A 27 3.87 -2.07 9.34
C VAL A 27 3.07 -0.82 9.02
N MET A 28 3.42 -0.16 7.91
CA MET A 28 2.80 1.09 7.45
C MET A 28 2.18 0.87 6.06
N PRO A 29 0.85 0.83 5.96
CA PRO A 29 0.16 0.79 4.68
C PRO A 29 0.05 2.23 4.12
N TYR A 30 0.30 2.38 2.82
CA TYR A 30 0.17 3.67 2.13
C TYR A 30 -0.39 3.47 0.73
N SER A 31 -1.04 4.50 0.18
CA SER A 31 -1.74 4.38 -1.09
C SER A 31 -1.78 5.69 -1.86
N ALA A 32 -1.87 5.59 -3.18
CA ALA A 32 -1.99 6.73 -4.08
C ALA A 32 -2.84 6.35 -5.29
N HIS A 33 -3.53 7.32 -5.87
CA HIS A 33 -4.28 7.12 -7.10
C HIS A 33 -3.33 6.91 -8.29
N VAL A 34 -3.56 5.87 -9.09
CA VAL A 34 -2.80 5.60 -10.31
C VAL A 34 -3.76 5.69 -11.49
N PRO A 35 -3.71 6.76 -12.31
CA PRO A 35 -4.74 7.02 -13.33
C PRO A 35 -4.95 5.88 -14.33
N SER A 36 -3.88 5.23 -14.78
CA SER A 36 -3.97 4.11 -15.73
C SER A 36 -4.64 2.87 -15.15
N PHE A 37 -4.77 2.77 -13.83
CA PHE A 37 -5.45 1.66 -13.15
C PHE A 37 -6.90 1.97 -12.82
N ALA A 38 -7.35 3.20 -13.07
CA ALA A 38 -8.68 3.70 -12.69
C ALA A 38 -9.03 3.45 -11.21
N ASP A 39 -8.02 3.35 -10.34
CA ASP A 39 -8.19 3.08 -8.91
C ASP A 39 -6.97 3.57 -8.10
N THR A 40 -7.13 3.54 -6.78
CA THR A 40 -6.04 3.70 -5.83
C THR A 40 -5.23 2.41 -5.74
N TRP A 41 -3.91 2.52 -5.84
CA TRP A 41 -2.98 1.43 -5.60
C TRP A 41 -2.34 1.54 -4.22
N GLY A 42 -2.14 0.38 -3.60
CA GLY A 42 -1.64 0.24 -2.24
C GLY A 42 -0.28 -0.46 -2.18
N TRP A 43 0.54 0.07 -1.29
CA TRP A 43 1.84 -0.44 -0.89
C TRP A 43 1.90 -0.60 0.63
N VAL A 44 2.82 -1.43 1.10
CA VAL A 44 3.01 -1.67 2.53
C VAL A 44 4.51 -1.68 2.81
N MET A 45 4.94 -0.82 3.73
CA MET A 45 6.29 -0.82 4.28
C MET A 45 6.28 -1.63 5.58
N ALA A 46 7.28 -2.48 5.78
CA ALA A 46 7.40 -3.29 6.99
C ALA A 46 8.86 -3.30 7.48
N SER A 47 9.05 -3.24 8.80
CA SER A 47 10.36 -3.18 9.44
C SER A 47 10.27 -3.64 10.89
N ASP A 48 11.38 -4.18 11.41
CA ASP A 48 11.56 -4.41 12.84
C ASP A 48 12.03 -3.16 13.61
N HIS A 49 12.37 -2.10 12.88
CA HIS A 49 12.66 -0.78 13.43
C HIS A 49 11.49 0.20 13.21
N PRO A 50 11.32 1.20 14.10
CA PRO A 50 10.24 2.17 13.97
C PRO A 50 10.23 2.87 12.61
N LEU A 51 9.05 2.92 11.98
CA LEU A 51 8.78 3.65 10.74
C LEU A 51 8.27 5.06 11.08
N THR A 52 9.13 5.89 11.65
CA THR A 52 8.80 7.29 11.96
C THR A 52 9.34 8.18 10.85
N LEU A 53 8.45 8.86 10.13
CA LEU A 53 8.83 9.72 9.02
C LEU A 53 8.06 11.03 9.15
N LYS A 54 8.78 12.13 9.39
CA LYS A 54 8.24 13.49 9.28
C LYS A 54 8.41 13.97 7.85
N ALA A 55 7.50 14.81 7.36
CA ALA A 55 7.58 15.33 6.00
C ALA A 55 8.93 16.00 5.73
N GLU A 56 9.39 16.82 6.68
CA GLU A 56 10.65 17.57 6.55
C GLU A 56 11.85 16.63 6.46
N GLU A 57 11.85 15.53 7.22
CA GLU A 57 12.91 14.53 7.17
C GLU A 57 12.92 13.76 5.84
N ILE A 58 11.74 13.51 5.26
CA ILE A 58 11.64 12.91 3.93
C ILE A 58 12.21 13.89 2.89
N ASP A 59 11.82 15.15 2.94
CA ASP A 59 12.30 16.18 2.00
C ASP A 59 13.82 16.36 2.08
N ASP A 60 14.38 16.39 3.28
CA ASP A 60 15.83 16.48 3.49
C ASP A 60 16.56 15.26 2.93
N ARG A 61 16.03 14.05 3.16
CA ARG A 61 16.60 12.81 2.61
C ARG A 61 16.50 12.77 1.08
N ILE A 62 15.41 13.27 0.48
CA ILE A 62 15.27 13.38 -0.98
C ILE A 62 16.37 14.29 -1.53
N LYS A 63 16.49 15.51 -0.98
CA LYS A 63 17.51 16.49 -1.40
C LYS A 63 18.95 15.95 -1.31
N GLN A 64 19.24 15.18 -0.26
CA GLN A 64 20.58 14.62 -0.03
C GLN A 64 20.92 13.46 -0.97
N ARG A 65 19.93 12.69 -1.42
CA ARG A 65 20.16 11.36 -2.02
C ARG A 65 19.74 11.26 -3.49
N ILE A 66 18.83 12.12 -3.94
CA ILE A 66 18.23 12.07 -5.27
C ILE A 66 18.67 13.30 -6.06
N LYS A 67 19.19 13.08 -7.28
CA LYS A 67 19.55 14.16 -8.19
C LYS A 67 18.33 14.59 -9.00
N GLY A 68 18.03 15.88 -8.98
CA GLY A 68 16.86 16.45 -9.66
C GLY A 68 15.61 16.48 -8.78
N GLU A 69 14.49 16.89 -9.38
CA GLU A 69 13.21 17.03 -8.70
C GLU A 69 12.30 15.82 -8.97
N LEU A 70 11.64 15.33 -7.92
CA LEU A 70 10.65 14.27 -8.04
C LEU A 70 9.32 14.85 -8.55
N GLN A 71 8.71 14.18 -9.53
CA GLN A 71 7.48 14.68 -10.17
C GLN A 71 6.21 14.45 -9.35
N PHE A 72 6.27 13.61 -8.32
CA PHE A 72 5.09 13.19 -7.56
C PHE A 72 5.32 13.19 -6.05
N LEU A 73 6.48 12.69 -5.58
CA LEU A 73 6.69 12.42 -4.17
C LEU A 73 7.49 13.54 -3.50
N ASP A 74 6.89 14.13 -2.47
CA ASP A 74 7.54 14.92 -1.44
C ASP A 74 7.08 14.42 -0.05
N GLY A 75 7.57 15.05 1.02
CA GLY A 75 7.23 14.68 2.38
C GLY A 75 5.74 14.79 2.70
N GLN A 76 5.07 15.84 2.24
CA GLN A 76 3.63 16.04 2.48
C GLN A 76 2.79 15.02 1.72
N THR A 77 3.15 14.75 0.47
CA THR A 77 2.52 13.73 -0.37
C THR A 77 2.64 12.36 0.27
N PHE A 78 3.80 12.02 0.83
CA PHE A 78 3.97 10.75 1.55
C PHE A 78 3.07 10.66 2.79
N LEU A 79 2.97 11.73 3.61
CA LEU A 79 2.10 11.73 4.79
C LEU A 79 0.62 11.53 4.41
N VAL A 80 0.17 12.19 3.33
CA VAL A 80 -1.19 12.00 2.80
C VAL A 80 -1.37 10.56 2.30
N ALA A 81 -0.39 10.01 1.57
CA ALA A 81 -0.44 8.64 1.06
C ALA A 81 -0.51 7.60 2.21
N ALA A 82 0.20 7.83 3.31
CA ALA A 82 0.15 7.00 4.51
C ALA A 82 -1.13 7.20 5.35
N THR A 83 -1.91 8.24 5.05
CA THR A 83 -3.18 8.53 5.73
C THR A 83 -4.37 7.96 4.94
N LEU A 84 -4.66 6.68 5.14
CA LEU A 84 -5.76 5.99 4.45
C LEU A 84 -7.12 6.47 4.95
N ASN A 85 -8.18 6.42 4.13
CA ASN A 85 -9.52 6.81 4.58
C ASN A 85 -10.09 5.90 5.70
N LYS A 86 -11.11 6.38 6.42
CA LYS A 86 -11.72 5.68 7.57
C LYS A 86 -12.24 4.28 7.25
N SER A 87 -12.80 4.08 6.06
CA SER A 87 -13.35 2.79 5.64
C SER A 87 -12.23 1.76 5.49
N VAL A 88 -11.21 2.10 4.71
CA VAL A 88 -10.04 1.26 4.46
C VAL A 88 -9.32 0.95 5.78
N ARG A 89 -9.08 1.94 6.65
CA ARG A 89 -8.45 1.71 7.96
C ARG A 89 -9.23 0.70 8.82
N LYS A 90 -10.56 0.78 8.84
CA LYS A 90 -11.41 -0.15 9.59
C LYS A 90 -11.33 -1.58 9.05
N SER A 91 -11.30 -1.74 7.73
CA SER A 91 -11.14 -3.05 7.11
C SER A 91 -9.77 -3.64 7.41
N LEU A 92 -8.69 -2.85 7.27
CA LEU A 92 -7.33 -3.27 7.59
C LEU A 92 -7.17 -3.69 9.05
N SER A 93 -7.83 -3.00 9.99
CA SER A 93 -7.78 -3.39 11.41
C SER A 93 -8.56 -4.66 11.75
N LYS A 94 -9.55 -5.01 10.92
CA LYS A 94 -10.43 -6.18 11.11
C LYS A 94 -10.03 -7.39 10.25
N GLU A 95 -9.08 -7.22 9.34
CA GLU A 95 -8.59 -8.30 8.50
C GLU A 95 -7.95 -9.39 9.37
N THR A 96 -8.30 -10.64 9.07
CA THR A 96 -7.82 -11.82 9.78
C THR A 96 -7.11 -12.79 8.86
N HIS A 97 -7.28 -12.63 7.54
CA HIS A 97 -6.63 -13.50 6.57
C HIS A 97 -5.11 -13.29 6.56
N VAL A 98 -4.38 -14.40 6.57
CA VAL A 98 -2.92 -14.46 6.48
C VAL A 98 -2.59 -15.37 5.31
N TYR A 99 -1.71 -14.90 4.42
CA TYR A 99 -1.19 -15.73 3.34
C TYR A 99 -0.28 -16.82 3.92
N THR A 100 -0.62 -18.05 3.57
CA THR A 100 0.21 -19.24 3.76
C THR A 100 0.32 -19.94 2.40
N GLU A 101 1.07 -21.04 2.32
CA GLU A 101 1.16 -21.82 1.09
C GLU A 101 -0.24 -22.32 0.66
N GLU A 102 -1.09 -22.68 1.62
CA GLU A 102 -2.40 -23.28 1.39
C GLU A 102 -3.53 -22.25 1.20
N THR A 103 -3.36 -21.03 1.70
CA THR A 103 -4.43 -20.02 1.78
C THR A 103 -4.25 -18.84 0.83
N ALA A 104 -3.40 -18.97 -0.20
CA ALA A 104 -3.10 -17.85 -1.08
C ALA A 104 -4.33 -17.30 -1.81
N ARG A 105 -4.47 -15.97 -1.80
CA ARG A 105 -5.46 -15.21 -2.59
C ARG A 105 -4.84 -14.60 -3.84
N PHE A 106 -5.61 -14.61 -4.93
CA PHE A 106 -5.22 -14.03 -6.21
C PHE A 106 -6.35 -13.17 -6.76
N ILE A 107 -5.97 -12.08 -7.46
CA ILE A 107 -6.91 -11.32 -8.28
C ILE A 107 -6.99 -12.02 -9.63
N HIS A 108 -8.15 -12.60 -9.94
CA HIS A 108 -8.38 -13.28 -11.20
C HIS A 108 -8.92 -12.28 -12.22
N GLY A 109 -8.31 -12.21 -13.40
CA GLY A 109 -8.84 -11.41 -14.51
C GLY A 109 -10.07 -12.09 -15.13
N HIS A 110 -11.01 -11.30 -15.64
CA HIS A 110 -12.16 -11.79 -16.42
C HIS A 110 -11.84 -11.89 -17.92
N GLY A 111 -10.58 -12.09 -18.28
CA GLY A 111 -10.14 -12.14 -19.68
C GLY A 111 -10.94 -13.20 -20.45
N LYS A 112 -11.76 -12.76 -21.41
CA LYS A 112 -12.31 -13.67 -22.40
C LYS A 112 -11.18 -13.97 -23.38
N ALA A 113 -10.77 -15.23 -23.46
CA ALA A 113 -9.92 -15.68 -24.56
C ALA A 113 -10.70 -15.44 -25.87
N SER A 114 -10.40 -14.36 -26.57
CA SER A 114 -10.86 -14.17 -27.94
C SER A 114 -10.05 -15.12 -28.81
N TYR A 115 -10.59 -16.31 -29.08
CA TYR A 115 -10.14 -17.12 -30.20
C TYR A 115 -10.43 -16.33 -31.48
N GLN A 116 -9.38 -15.90 -32.16
CA GLN A 116 -9.44 -15.52 -33.58
C GLN A 116 -9.21 -16.77 -34.43
#